data_AF-A0AA50KFZ6-F1
#
_entry.id   AF-A0AA50KFZ6-F1
#
_cell.length_a   1.000
_cell.length_b   1.000
_cell.length_c   1.000
_cell.angle_alpha   90.00
_cell.angle_beta   90.00
_cell.angle_gamma   90.00
#
_symmetry.space_group_name_H-M   'P 1'
#
loop_
_entity.id
_entity.type
_entity.pdbx_description
1 polymer ?
#
loop_
_entity_poly.entity_id
_entity_poly.type
_entity_poly.pdbx_seq_one_letter_code
_entity_poly.pdbx_strand_id
1 'polypeptide(L)'
;MDLKDFGEYTKVEKEDYEGYKFIGFTRRPQTRTLQYIVYCETCSKDSEMFGEGYFNTTLGNLQNGYKPCGCSKAPRWTEEQYKVLVKRVCEENGLTFNGWAEPYKKKTTKCSVTCNKHNLLWETATIDSFLNKKITNCPSCHRESVGNHSRADIHKKVEEVVKATKDMNFDLLGFAEHIRKDKTDRTKLIASCPIHGTWEASMSNLIGGRGCPNCKQNGYDKNKAGHFYIVEWTDGNQTFLKFGVTNRDRVEQRVYTQSTKTRFKPTLVTSSRFNNGEYPLLLEKFAFETFDTCVVAKEDFPDGYTETINVSTKSINTLTNKIREYLKLDAQ
;
A
#
# COMPACT_ATOMS: atom_id res chain seq x y z
N MET A 1 -46.07 -15.10 -8.20
CA MET A 1 -47.37 -15.30 -8.84
C MET A 1 -47.67 -16.77 -8.76
N ASP A 2 -48.88 -17.07 -8.36
CA ASP A 2 -49.39 -18.42 -8.25
C ASP A 2 -50.16 -18.76 -9.52
N LEU A 3 -50.32 -20.04 -9.84
CA LEU A 3 -50.98 -20.43 -11.09
C LEU A 3 -52.43 -19.91 -11.19
N LYS A 4 -53.10 -19.78 -10.04
CA LYS A 4 -54.47 -19.24 -9.92
C LYS A 4 -54.59 -17.77 -10.36
N ASP A 5 -53.49 -17.01 -10.31
CA ASP A 5 -53.48 -15.56 -10.60
C ASP A 5 -53.71 -15.28 -12.09
N PHE A 6 -53.59 -16.29 -12.96
CA PHE A 6 -53.73 -16.14 -14.41
C PHE A 6 -55.16 -16.31 -14.94
N GLY A 7 -56.13 -16.66 -14.09
CA GLY A 7 -57.52 -16.90 -14.50
C GLY A 7 -57.67 -18.10 -15.43
N GLU A 8 -58.62 -18.04 -16.36
CA GLU A 8 -58.80 -19.09 -17.38
C GLU A 8 -57.70 -19.04 -18.45
N TYR A 9 -57.07 -20.18 -18.71
CA TYR A 9 -56.04 -20.33 -19.73
C TYR A 9 -56.19 -21.63 -20.50
N THR A 10 -55.67 -21.64 -21.74
CA THR A 10 -55.61 -22.85 -22.55
C THR A 10 -54.30 -23.59 -22.28
N LYS A 11 -54.37 -24.85 -21.86
CA LYS A 11 -53.17 -25.69 -21.69
C LYS A 11 -52.47 -25.88 -23.01
N VAL A 12 -51.14 -25.98 -22.98
CA VAL A 12 -50.33 -26.27 -24.15
C VAL A 12 -49.31 -27.33 -23.81
N GLU A 13 -49.19 -28.33 -24.68
CA GLU A 13 -48.10 -29.29 -24.63
C GLU A 13 -47.00 -28.76 -25.55
N LYS A 14 -46.02 -28.09 -24.94
CA LYS A 14 -44.85 -27.56 -25.63
C LYS A 14 -43.61 -27.96 -24.85
N GLU A 15 -42.57 -28.37 -25.57
CA GLU A 15 -41.28 -28.70 -24.96
C GLU A 15 -40.72 -27.53 -24.15
N ASP A 16 -40.00 -27.89 -23.08
CA ASP A 16 -39.28 -26.94 -22.25
C ASP A 16 -38.28 -26.13 -23.10
N TYR A 17 -38.18 -24.84 -22.83
CA TYR A 17 -37.30 -23.94 -23.58
C TYR A 17 -36.50 -23.05 -22.64
N GLU A 18 -35.18 -23.06 -22.77
CA GLU A 18 -34.25 -22.22 -22.00
C GLU A 18 -34.50 -22.21 -20.48
N GLY A 19 -34.85 -23.38 -19.91
CA GLY A 19 -35.10 -23.54 -18.47
C GLY A 19 -36.51 -23.14 -18.01
N TYR A 20 -37.45 -22.99 -18.95
CA TYR A 20 -38.86 -22.72 -18.66
C TYR A 20 -39.76 -23.88 -19.11
N LYS A 21 -40.70 -24.28 -18.25
CA LYS A 21 -41.77 -25.23 -18.59
C LYS A 21 -43.01 -24.47 -19.04
N PHE A 22 -43.59 -24.82 -20.18
CA PHE A 22 -44.82 -24.19 -20.67
C PHE A 22 -46.05 -24.84 -20.01
N ILE A 23 -46.92 -24.02 -19.42
CA ILE A 23 -48.12 -24.49 -18.73
C ILE A 23 -49.38 -24.26 -19.58
N GLY A 24 -49.43 -23.10 -20.23
CA GLY A 24 -50.58 -22.69 -21.01
C GLY A 24 -50.39 -21.32 -21.65
N PHE A 25 -51.45 -20.80 -22.24
CA PHE A 25 -51.47 -19.45 -22.76
C PHE A 25 -52.84 -18.78 -22.59
N THR A 26 -52.82 -17.45 -22.57
CA THR A 26 -54.00 -16.58 -22.63
C THR A 26 -53.93 -15.73 -23.91
N ARG A 27 -55.10 -15.27 -24.38
CA ARG A 27 -55.20 -14.34 -25.51
C ARG A 27 -55.42 -12.93 -24.99
N ARG A 28 -54.64 -11.96 -25.49
CA ARG A 28 -54.94 -10.55 -25.22
C ARG A 28 -56.19 -10.12 -26.01
N PRO A 29 -57.14 -9.39 -25.41
CA PRO A 29 -58.33 -8.94 -26.13
C PRO A 29 -58.00 -7.99 -27.29
N GLN A 30 -56.95 -7.17 -27.11
CA GLN A 30 -56.60 -6.09 -28.04
C GLN A 30 -55.58 -6.50 -29.13
N THR A 31 -54.90 -7.63 -28.98
CA THR A 31 -53.89 -8.10 -29.96
C THR A 31 -54.03 -9.60 -30.19
N ARG A 32 -53.78 -10.07 -31.43
CA ARG A 32 -53.75 -11.51 -31.73
C ARG A 32 -52.53 -12.25 -31.13
N THR A 33 -51.79 -11.61 -30.22
CA THR A 33 -50.56 -12.15 -29.61
C THR A 33 -50.89 -13.07 -28.45
N LEU A 34 -50.31 -14.27 -28.45
CA LEU A 34 -50.41 -15.21 -27.34
C LEU A 34 -49.49 -14.80 -26.18
N GLN A 35 -50.03 -14.85 -24.97
CA GLN A 35 -49.28 -14.71 -23.73
C GLN A 35 -49.13 -16.07 -23.06
N TYR A 36 -47.92 -16.60 -23.04
CA TYR A 36 -47.62 -17.90 -22.46
C TYR A 36 -47.38 -17.78 -20.95
N ILE A 37 -47.95 -18.72 -20.21
CA ILE A 37 -47.68 -18.98 -18.80
C ILE A 37 -46.53 -19.99 -18.75
N VAL A 38 -45.43 -19.57 -18.14
CA VAL A 38 -44.22 -20.38 -18.02
C VAL A 38 -43.84 -20.55 -16.55
N TYR A 39 -43.33 -21.72 -16.20
CA TYR A 39 -42.81 -22.04 -14.88
C TYR A 39 -41.27 -21.99 -14.87
N CYS A 40 -40.69 -21.39 -13.85
CA CYS A 40 -39.24 -21.32 -13.63
C CYS A 40 -38.87 -21.99 -12.31
N GLU A 41 -38.20 -23.14 -12.40
CA GLU A 41 -37.79 -23.92 -11.22
C GLU A 41 -36.80 -23.19 -10.32
N THR A 42 -35.94 -22.33 -10.89
CA THR A 42 -35.00 -21.54 -10.09
C THR A 42 -35.73 -20.50 -9.23
N CYS A 43 -36.72 -19.81 -9.80
CA CYS A 43 -37.47 -18.81 -9.07
C CYS A 43 -38.47 -19.41 -8.08
N SER A 44 -39.02 -20.60 -8.35
CA SER A 44 -39.96 -21.25 -7.42
C SER A 44 -39.33 -21.65 -6.08
N LYS A 45 -37.99 -21.73 -6.00
CA LYS A 45 -37.25 -21.96 -4.74
C LYS A 45 -37.36 -20.79 -3.75
N ASP A 46 -37.72 -19.60 -4.22
CA ASP A 46 -37.88 -18.40 -3.40
C ASP A 46 -39.34 -17.91 -3.49
N SER A 47 -40.20 -18.59 -2.73
CA SER A 47 -41.65 -18.34 -2.74
C SER A 47 -42.01 -16.95 -2.21
N GLU A 48 -41.19 -16.36 -1.34
CA GLU A 48 -41.39 -15.00 -0.84
C GLU A 48 -41.20 -13.96 -1.96
N MET A 49 -40.22 -14.15 -2.85
CA MET A 49 -39.98 -13.27 -3.99
C MET A 49 -40.87 -13.57 -5.20
N PHE A 50 -41.18 -14.84 -5.45
CA PHE A 50 -41.72 -15.28 -6.74
C PHE A 50 -43.01 -16.10 -6.65
N GLY A 51 -43.53 -16.39 -5.45
CA GLY A 51 -44.64 -17.33 -5.24
C GLY A 51 -44.28 -18.71 -5.76
N GLU A 52 -45.23 -19.38 -6.41
CA GLU A 52 -45.00 -20.70 -7.00
C GLU A 52 -44.08 -20.72 -8.23
N GLY A 53 -43.54 -19.56 -8.66
CA GLY A 53 -42.57 -19.48 -9.76
C GLY A 53 -43.18 -19.49 -11.17
N TYR A 54 -44.43 -19.06 -11.32
CA TYR A 54 -45.07 -18.86 -12.62
C TYR A 54 -44.94 -17.42 -13.13
N PHE A 55 -44.77 -17.26 -14.44
CA PHE A 55 -44.55 -15.98 -15.11
C PHE A 55 -45.29 -15.92 -16.44
N ASN A 56 -45.62 -14.71 -16.91
CA ASN A 56 -46.23 -14.49 -18.23
C ASN A 56 -45.22 -13.83 -19.18
N THR A 57 -45.10 -14.37 -20.39
CA THR A 57 -44.23 -13.82 -21.45
C THR A 57 -44.79 -14.13 -22.83
N THR A 58 -44.14 -13.63 -23.88
CA THR A 58 -44.41 -14.04 -25.26
C THR A 58 -43.31 -14.98 -25.74
N LEU A 59 -43.63 -15.83 -26.73
CA LEU A 59 -42.62 -16.72 -27.30
C LEU A 59 -41.45 -15.94 -27.94
N GLY A 60 -41.76 -14.83 -28.63
CA GLY A 60 -40.73 -13.99 -29.23
C GLY A 60 -39.78 -13.37 -28.20
N ASN A 61 -40.26 -13.02 -26.99
CA ASN A 61 -39.37 -12.53 -25.93
C ASN A 61 -38.40 -13.61 -25.48
N LEU A 62 -38.87 -14.84 -25.27
CA LEU A 62 -38.01 -15.97 -24.91
C LEU A 62 -36.99 -16.27 -26.02
N GLN A 63 -37.42 -16.30 -27.28
CA GLN A 63 -36.52 -16.53 -28.43
C GLN A 63 -35.45 -15.46 -28.59
N ASN A 64 -35.74 -14.23 -28.15
CA ASN A 64 -34.78 -13.13 -28.12
C ASN A 64 -33.93 -13.12 -26.82
N GLY A 65 -34.00 -14.16 -25.99
CA GLY A 65 -33.24 -14.32 -24.76
C GLY A 65 -33.75 -13.51 -23.56
N TYR A 66 -34.94 -12.90 -23.65
CA TYR A 66 -35.53 -12.17 -22.52
C TYR A 66 -36.09 -13.14 -21.47
N LYS A 67 -35.64 -12.97 -20.23
CA LYS A 67 -36.11 -13.73 -19.08
C LYS A 67 -37.22 -12.97 -18.35
N PRO A 68 -38.45 -13.50 -18.24
CA PRO A 68 -39.57 -12.82 -17.58
C PRO A 68 -39.52 -12.87 -16.03
N CYS A 69 -38.50 -13.51 -15.46
CA CYS A 69 -38.38 -13.74 -14.02
C CYS A 69 -37.10 -13.12 -13.43
N GLY A 70 -36.86 -13.39 -12.14
CA GLY A 70 -35.68 -12.93 -11.41
C GLY A 70 -34.33 -13.43 -11.95
N CYS A 71 -34.32 -14.44 -12.84
CA CYS A 71 -33.11 -14.92 -13.51
C CYS A 71 -32.59 -13.98 -14.60
N SER A 72 -33.29 -12.88 -14.90
CA SER A 72 -32.80 -11.81 -15.78
C SER A 72 -31.55 -11.15 -15.22
N LYS A 73 -30.67 -10.65 -16.09
CA LYS A 73 -29.53 -9.79 -15.70
C LYS A 73 -29.98 -8.42 -15.18
N ALA A 74 -31.16 -7.98 -15.60
CA ALA A 74 -31.77 -6.71 -15.20
C ALA A 74 -33.26 -6.94 -14.85
N PRO A 75 -33.54 -7.63 -13.73
CA PRO A 75 -34.90 -7.95 -13.32
C PRO A 75 -35.66 -6.68 -12.96
N ARG A 76 -36.96 -6.64 -13.28
CA ARG A 76 -37.85 -5.55 -12.92
C ARG A 76 -38.68 -5.97 -11.71
N TRP A 77 -38.31 -5.44 -10.54
CA TRP A 77 -38.97 -5.77 -9.28
C TRP A 77 -40.25 -4.95 -9.08
N THR A 78 -41.26 -5.59 -8.50
CA THR A 78 -42.45 -4.94 -7.95
C THR A 78 -42.12 -4.26 -6.61
N GLU A 79 -43.03 -3.42 -6.10
CA GLU A 79 -42.85 -2.79 -4.78
C GLU A 79 -42.69 -3.84 -3.67
N GLU A 80 -43.53 -4.87 -3.66
CA GLU A 80 -43.46 -5.94 -2.65
C GLU A 80 -42.15 -6.73 -2.73
N GLN A 81 -41.66 -7.02 -3.93
CA GLN A 81 -40.34 -7.63 -4.11
C GLN A 81 -39.21 -6.73 -3.59
N TYR A 82 -39.30 -5.41 -3.80
CA TYR A 82 -38.34 -4.50 -3.18
C TYR A 82 -38.40 -4.51 -1.65
N LYS A 83 -39.58 -4.61 -1.04
CA LYS A 83 -39.70 -4.73 0.42
C LYS A 83 -38.99 -5.98 0.93
N VAL A 84 -39.19 -7.13 0.27
CA VAL A 84 -38.50 -8.39 0.61
C VAL A 84 -36.99 -8.24 0.49
N LEU A 85 -36.49 -7.71 -0.64
CA LEU A 85 -35.06 -7.50 -0.85
C LEU A 85 -34.44 -6.57 0.20
N VAL A 86 -35.11 -5.47 0.53
CA VAL A 86 -34.63 -4.50 1.53
C VAL A 86 -34.63 -5.13 2.92
N LYS A 87 -35.66 -5.90 3.30
CA LYS A 87 -35.71 -6.61 4.58
C LYS A 87 -34.55 -7.59 4.73
N ARG A 88 -34.28 -8.42 3.72
CA ARG A 88 -33.16 -9.36 3.74
C ARG A 88 -31.81 -8.66 3.94
N VAL A 89 -31.57 -7.57 3.20
CA VAL A 89 -30.34 -6.78 3.38
C VAL A 89 -30.28 -6.15 4.77
N CYS A 90 -31.42 -5.70 5.33
CA CYS A 90 -31.45 -5.19 6.68
C CYS A 90 -31.07 -6.26 7.71
N GLU A 91 -31.65 -7.46 7.62
CA GLU A 91 -31.34 -8.58 8.52
C GLU A 91 -29.87 -8.99 8.45
N GLU A 92 -29.30 -9.12 7.24
CA GLU A 92 -27.87 -9.42 7.02
C GLU A 92 -26.94 -8.41 7.70
N ASN A 93 -27.35 -7.14 7.81
CA ASN A 93 -26.51 -6.05 8.30
C ASN A 93 -26.90 -5.57 9.72
N GLY A 94 -27.79 -6.29 10.41
CA GLY A 94 -28.24 -5.91 11.75
C GLY A 94 -29.03 -4.59 11.76
N LEU A 95 -29.90 -4.41 10.78
CA LEU A 95 -30.78 -3.26 10.62
C LEU A 95 -32.25 -3.68 10.68
N THR A 96 -33.12 -2.71 10.95
CA THR A 96 -34.58 -2.86 10.92
C THR A 96 -35.17 -1.96 9.84
N PHE A 97 -35.97 -2.52 8.93
CA PHE A 97 -36.67 -1.76 7.89
C PHE A 97 -38.00 -1.21 8.41
N ASN A 98 -38.14 0.12 8.46
CA ASN A 98 -39.34 0.80 8.97
C ASN A 98 -40.33 1.21 7.87
N GLY A 99 -40.00 0.96 6.60
CA GLY A 99 -40.79 1.34 5.44
C GLY A 99 -40.09 2.33 4.51
N TRP A 100 -40.82 2.86 3.54
CA TRP A 100 -40.32 3.89 2.64
C TRP A 100 -40.28 5.25 3.35
N ALA A 101 -39.20 6.01 3.17
CA ALA A 101 -39.09 7.36 3.71
C ALA A 101 -39.92 8.40 2.92
N GLU A 102 -40.43 7.99 1.76
CA GLU A 102 -41.21 8.83 0.85
C GLU A 102 -42.21 7.96 0.05
N PRO A 103 -43.19 8.56 -0.66
CA PRO A 103 -44.05 7.82 -1.59
C PRO A 103 -43.23 7.02 -2.60
N TYR A 104 -43.64 5.79 -2.86
CA TYR A 104 -42.89 4.85 -3.69
C TYR A 104 -42.74 5.34 -5.15
N LYS A 105 -41.48 5.50 -5.57
CA LYS A 105 -41.04 5.94 -6.91
C LYS A 105 -40.09 4.92 -7.54
N LYS A 106 -40.34 3.62 -7.35
CA LYS A 106 -39.48 2.52 -7.86
C LYS A 106 -38.09 2.53 -7.22
N LYS A 107 -37.04 2.14 -7.95
CA LYS A 107 -35.68 1.94 -7.42
C LYS A 107 -34.99 3.19 -6.83
N THR A 108 -35.53 4.38 -7.09
CA THR A 108 -35.02 5.66 -6.56
C THR A 108 -35.67 6.04 -5.23
N THR A 109 -36.69 5.32 -4.76
CA THR A 109 -37.32 5.54 -3.45
C THR A 109 -36.29 5.38 -2.34
N LYS A 110 -36.38 6.20 -1.31
CA LYS A 110 -35.58 6.07 -0.08
C LYS A 110 -36.21 5.13 0.94
N CYS A 111 -35.37 4.40 1.68
CA CYS A 111 -35.81 3.54 2.78
C CYS A 111 -35.61 4.25 4.12
N SER A 112 -36.52 4.06 5.05
CA SER A 112 -36.33 4.38 6.47
C SER A 112 -35.85 3.13 7.19
N VAL A 113 -34.67 3.20 7.83
CA VAL A 113 -34.02 2.06 8.50
C VAL A 113 -33.46 2.45 9.86
N THR A 114 -33.46 1.49 10.80
CA THR A 114 -32.85 1.64 12.13
C THR A 114 -31.67 0.69 12.26
N CYS A 115 -30.56 1.15 12.85
CA CYS A 115 -29.39 0.33 13.13
C CYS A 115 -29.56 -0.30 14.51
N ASN A 116 -29.53 -1.61 14.59
CA ASN A 116 -29.76 -2.31 15.85
C ASN A 116 -28.59 -2.13 16.83
N LYS A 117 -27.38 -1.84 16.33
CA LYS A 117 -26.19 -1.59 17.16
C LYS A 117 -26.21 -0.19 17.81
N HIS A 118 -26.56 0.84 17.05
CA HIS A 118 -26.49 2.24 17.50
C HIS A 118 -27.85 2.86 17.81
N ASN A 119 -28.93 2.09 17.62
CA ASN A 119 -30.31 2.52 17.73
C ASN A 119 -30.60 3.83 16.98
N LEU A 120 -29.93 4.01 15.83
CA LEU A 120 -30.01 5.22 15.01
C LEU A 120 -30.99 4.98 13.87
N LEU A 121 -32.00 5.83 13.76
CA LEU A 121 -32.91 5.92 12.63
C LEU A 121 -32.33 6.84 11.56
N TRP A 122 -32.31 6.41 10.30
CA TRP A 122 -31.93 7.29 9.18
C TRP A 122 -32.61 6.88 7.87
N GLU A 123 -32.56 7.80 6.92
CA GLU A 123 -33.02 7.59 5.55
C GLU A 123 -31.85 7.20 4.63
N THR A 124 -32.04 6.15 3.83
CA THR A 124 -31.04 5.72 2.84
C THR A 124 -31.02 6.65 1.62
N ALA A 125 -30.01 6.49 0.75
CA ALA A 125 -29.90 7.29 -0.48
C ALA A 125 -30.96 6.93 -1.53
N THR A 126 -31.03 5.64 -1.91
CA THR A 126 -32.05 5.04 -2.79
C THR A 126 -32.08 3.52 -2.54
N ILE A 127 -33.19 2.85 -2.86
CA ILE A 127 -33.28 1.37 -2.86
C ILE A 127 -32.13 0.76 -3.67
N ASP A 128 -31.88 1.28 -4.88
CA ASP A 128 -30.82 0.78 -5.76
C ASP A 128 -29.43 0.86 -5.10
N SER A 129 -29.10 1.98 -4.46
CA SER A 129 -27.81 2.14 -3.77
C SER A 129 -27.70 1.25 -2.54
N PHE A 130 -28.82 1.04 -1.84
CA PHE A 130 -28.90 0.21 -0.65
C PHE A 130 -28.71 -1.29 -1.00
N LEU A 131 -29.43 -1.79 -2.01
CA LEU A 131 -29.33 -3.18 -2.46
C LEU A 131 -27.98 -3.50 -3.10
N ASN A 132 -27.37 -2.54 -3.79
CA ASN A 132 -26.01 -2.68 -4.34
C ASN A 132 -24.91 -2.59 -3.27
N LYS A 133 -25.26 -2.63 -1.97
CA LYS A 133 -24.35 -2.62 -0.82
C LYS A 133 -23.37 -1.42 -0.79
N LYS A 134 -23.71 -0.31 -1.45
CA LYS A 134 -22.87 0.91 -1.46
C LYS A 134 -22.95 1.67 -0.13
N ILE A 135 -24.11 1.65 0.52
CA ILE A 135 -24.39 2.39 1.76
C ILE A 135 -25.34 1.55 2.62
N THR A 136 -24.81 0.53 3.29
CA THR A 136 -25.59 -0.30 4.25
C THR A 136 -25.32 0.05 5.70
N ASN A 137 -24.19 0.70 5.99
CA ASN A 137 -23.85 1.09 7.35
C ASN A 137 -24.54 2.40 7.75
N CYS A 138 -25.01 2.46 9.00
CA CYS A 138 -25.38 3.74 9.59
C CYS A 138 -24.14 4.65 9.71
N PRO A 139 -24.32 5.98 9.85
CA PRO A 139 -23.21 6.92 10.00
C PRO A 139 -22.21 6.56 11.11
N SER A 140 -22.69 5.99 12.22
CA SER A 140 -21.86 5.56 13.35
C SER A 140 -21.05 4.30 13.01
N CYS A 141 -21.68 3.24 12.49
CA CYS A 141 -21.00 2.04 12.00
C CYS A 141 -19.95 2.38 10.94
N HIS A 142 -20.27 3.30 10.02
CA HIS A 142 -19.32 3.74 9.00
C HIS A 142 -18.10 4.41 9.63
N ARG A 143 -18.30 5.35 10.56
CA ARG A 143 -17.21 6.04 11.27
C ARG A 143 -16.32 5.07 12.06
N GLU A 144 -16.91 4.08 12.70
CA GLU A 144 -16.18 3.02 13.41
C GLU A 144 -15.34 2.18 12.45
N SER A 145 -15.92 1.75 11.32
CA SER A 145 -15.20 1.01 10.29
C SER A 145 -14.01 1.80 9.77
N VAL A 146 -14.20 3.08 9.40
CA VAL A 146 -13.11 3.98 8.94
C VAL A 146 -12.05 4.16 10.04
N GLY A 147 -12.46 4.32 11.30
CA GLY A 147 -11.55 4.44 12.44
C GLY A 147 -10.73 3.17 12.72
N ASN A 148 -11.28 1.99 12.45
CA ASN A 148 -10.58 0.72 12.61
C ASN A 148 -9.59 0.46 11.47
N HIS A 149 -10.00 0.75 10.23
CA HIS A 149 -9.10 0.65 9.07
C HIS A 149 -7.87 1.55 9.22
N SER A 150 -8.06 2.81 9.63
CA SER A 150 -6.93 3.73 9.84
C SER A 150 -5.93 3.25 10.91
N ARG A 151 -6.38 2.58 11.98
CA ARG A 151 -5.49 1.98 13.00
C ARG A 151 -4.70 0.79 12.46
N ALA A 152 -5.34 -0.10 11.71
CA ALA A 152 -4.68 -1.24 11.09
C ALA A 152 -3.62 -0.78 10.08
N ASP A 153 -3.92 0.25 9.28
CA ASP A 153 -2.99 0.84 8.32
C ASP A 153 -1.76 1.46 9.00
N ILE A 154 -1.94 2.14 10.14
CA ILE A 154 -0.83 2.68 10.94
C ILE A 154 0.07 1.56 11.44
N HIS A 155 -0.50 0.51 12.01
CA HIS A 155 0.26 -0.61 12.56
C HIS A 155 1.13 -1.27 11.48
N LYS A 156 0.51 -1.63 10.36
CA LYS A 156 1.20 -2.19 9.19
C LYS A 156 2.35 -1.29 8.72
N LYS A 157 2.13 0.03 8.69
CA LYS A 157 3.16 0.98 8.24
C LYS A 157 4.35 1.06 9.21
N VAL A 158 4.11 0.94 10.51
CA VAL A 158 5.18 0.87 11.50
C VAL A 158 6.00 -0.41 11.31
N GLU A 159 5.35 -1.56 11.07
CA GLU A 159 6.04 -2.82 10.78
C GLU A 159 6.93 -2.72 9.53
N GLU A 160 6.41 -2.10 8.45
CA GLU A 160 7.18 -1.85 7.22
C GLU A 160 8.42 -1.00 7.47
N VAL A 161 8.30 0.06 8.29
CA VAL A 161 9.46 0.90 8.65
C VAL A 161 10.48 0.09 9.46
N VAL A 162 10.05 -0.67 10.47
CA VAL A 162 10.94 -1.49 11.31
C VAL A 162 11.70 -2.50 10.45
N LYS A 163 11.03 -3.11 9.47
CA LYS A 163 11.67 -4.01 8.53
C LYS A 163 12.70 -3.28 7.67
N ALA A 164 12.33 -2.16 7.07
CA ALA A 164 13.21 -1.41 6.17
C ALA A 164 14.47 -0.89 6.90
N THR A 165 14.36 -0.43 8.14
CA THR A 165 15.53 0.02 8.91
C THR A 165 16.46 -1.13 9.28
N LYS A 166 15.92 -2.30 9.64
CA LYS A 166 16.72 -3.51 9.88
C LYS A 166 17.49 -3.94 8.63
N ASP A 167 16.82 -3.94 7.47
CA ASP A 167 17.46 -4.31 6.19
C ASP A 167 18.60 -3.35 5.82
N MET A 168 18.54 -2.09 6.26
CA MET A 168 19.59 -1.09 6.06
C MET A 168 20.61 -0.99 7.21
N ASN A 169 20.54 -1.87 8.22
CA ASN A 169 21.37 -1.86 9.42
C ASN A 169 21.30 -0.54 10.21
N PHE A 170 20.08 -0.05 10.44
CA PHE A 170 19.79 1.14 11.24
C PHE A 170 18.84 0.84 12.39
N ASP A 171 19.03 1.53 13.51
CA ASP A 171 18.11 1.48 14.64
C ASP A 171 17.07 2.59 14.58
N LEU A 172 15.87 2.31 15.09
CA LEU A 172 14.82 3.31 15.30
C LEU A 172 14.80 3.72 16.76
N LEU A 173 15.05 4.99 17.03
CA LEU A 173 15.08 5.53 18.40
C LEU A 173 13.73 6.08 18.84
N GLY A 174 12.85 6.42 17.90
CA GLY A 174 11.49 6.88 18.21
C GLY A 174 10.96 7.90 17.22
N PHE A 175 9.95 8.64 17.66
CA PHE A 175 9.32 9.71 16.89
C PHE A 175 10.04 11.04 17.10
N ALA A 176 10.12 11.85 16.04
CA ALA A 176 10.49 13.26 16.18
C ALA A 176 9.32 14.05 16.82
N GLU A 177 9.61 15.21 17.42
CA GLU A 177 8.68 15.97 18.28
C GLU A 177 7.32 16.32 17.64
N HIS A 178 7.22 16.31 16.30
CA HIS A 178 5.99 16.69 15.57
C HIS A 178 5.35 15.50 14.84
N ILE A 179 4.44 14.80 15.53
CA ILE A 179 3.59 13.76 14.96
C ILE A 179 2.39 14.39 14.25
N ARG A 180 2.28 14.19 12.93
CA ARG A 180 1.10 14.61 12.15
C ARG A 180 -0.02 13.59 12.32
N LYS A 181 -1.14 13.99 12.92
CA LYS A 181 -2.32 13.12 13.15
C LYS A 181 -3.03 12.71 11.86
N ASP A 182 -2.84 13.46 10.77
CA ASP A 182 -3.56 13.33 9.50
C ASP A 182 -2.72 12.69 8.37
N LYS A 183 -1.39 12.62 8.52
CA LYS A 183 -0.46 12.18 7.45
C LYS A 183 0.68 11.33 7.98
N THR A 184 0.39 10.06 8.19
CA THR A 184 1.31 9.02 8.68
C THR A 184 2.60 8.96 7.85
N ASP A 185 2.51 9.00 6.52
CA ASP A 185 3.64 8.94 5.56
C ASP A 185 4.69 10.05 5.73
N ARG A 186 4.27 11.21 6.24
CA ARG A 186 5.12 12.38 6.48
C ARG A 186 5.56 12.50 7.93
N THR A 187 5.13 11.57 8.80
CA THR A 187 5.60 11.50 10.18
C THR A 187 7.09 11.18 10.16
N LYS A 188 7.85 11.97 10.92
CA LYS A 188 9.29 11.82 11.05
C LYS A 188 9.64 10.92 12.22
N LEU A 189 10.62 10.06 12.00
CA LEU A 189 11.22 9.17 12.98
C LEU A 189 12.70 9.52 13.11
N ILE A 190 13.26 9.25 14.30
CA ILE A 190 14.69 9.35 14.57
C ILE A 190 15.29 7.97 14.30
N ALA A 191 16.13 7.89 13.27
CA ALA A 191 16.90 6.70 12.94
C ALA A 191 18.37 6.89 13.36
N SER A 192 19.06 5.81 13.69
CA SER A 192 20.47 5.80 14.09
C SER A 192 21.28 4.94 13.14
N CYS A 193 22.38 5.52 12.65
CA CYS A 193 23.34 4.86 11.79
C CYS A 193 24.53 4.47 12.66
N PRO A 194 24.99 3.21 12.64
CA PRO A 194 26.15 2.78 13.40
C PRO A 194 27.42 3.61 13.14
N ILE A 195 27.51 4.21 11.93
CA ILE A 195 28.67 4.97 11.47
C ILE A 195 28.49 6.48 11.68
N HIS A 196 27.31 7.02 11.36
CA HIS A 196 27.09 8.47 11.24
C HIS A 196 26.19 9.07 12.33
N GLY A 197 25.73 8.26 13.28
CA GLY A 197 24.84 8.68 14.36
C GLY A 197 23.39 8.92 13.90
N THR A 198 22.67 9.75 14.65
CA THR A 198 21.22 9.90 14.51
C THR A 198 20.80 10.94 13.46
N TRP A 199 19.70 10.68 12.76
CA TRP A 199 19.06 11.67 11.88
C TRP A 199 17.53 11.51 11.85
N GLU A 200 16.84 12.54 11.39
CA GLU A 200 15.38 12.49 11.15
C GLU A 200 15.05 12.07 9.72
N ALA A 201 14.15 11.09 9.56
CA ALA A 201 13.60 10.70 8.26
C ALA A 201 12.09 10.44 8.33
N SER A 202 11.37 10.70 7.24
CA SER A 202 9.96 10.33 7.15
C SER A 202 9.78 8.81 7.01
N MET A 203 8.65 8.28 7.49
CA MET A 203 8.29 6.87 7.30
C MET A 203 8.37 6.45 5.82
N SER A 204 7.84 7.29 4.91
CA SER A 204 7.93 7.08 3.47
C SER A 204 9.36 6.99 2.93
N ASN A 205 10.29 7.80 3.45
CA ASN A 205 11.69 7.74 3.04
C ASN A 205 12.35 6.46 3.54
N LEU A 206 12.11 6.07 4.79
CA LEU A 206 12.67 4.85 5.38
C LEU A 206 12.16 3.60 4.66
N ILE A 207 10.84 3.49 4.44
CA ILE A 207 10.24 2.40 3.66
C ILE A 207 10.79 2.37 2.23
N GLY A 208 10.98 3.54 1.62
CA GLY A 208 11.56 3.69 0.29
C GLY A 208 13.07 3.39 0.21
N GLY A 209 13.70 2.91 1.28
CA GLY A 209 15.13 2.57 1.30
C GLY A 209 16.06 3.77 1.22
N ARG A 210 15.57 4.99 1.52
CA ARG A 210 16.44 6.17 1.63
C ARG A 210 17.18 6.10 2.96
N GLY A 211 18.37 5.51 2.91
CA GLY A 211 19.22 5.32 4.08
C GLY A 211 19.84 6.61 4.62
N CYS A 212 20.83 6.46 5.50
CA CYS A 212 21.51 7.58 6.14
C CYS A 212 22.03 8.59 5.11
N PRO A 213 21.75 9.90 5.26
CA PRO A 213 22.17 10.93 4.31
C PRO A 213 23.69 11.05 4.20
N ASN A 214 24.42 10.67 5.25
CA ASN A 214 25.88 10.72 5.28
C ASN A 214 26.54 9.45 4.72
N CYS A 215 25.85 8.30 4.73
CA CYS A 215 26.34 7.08 4.05
C CYS A 215 26.37 7.25 2.53
N LYS A 216 25.50 8.09 1.98
CA LYS A 216 25.47 8.34 0.53
C LYS A 216 26.59 9.30 0.17
N GLN A 217 27.72 8.77 -0.31
CA GLN A 217 28.78 9.60 -0.89
C GLN A 217 28.28 10.33 -2.13
N ASN A 218 28.09 11.64 -2.00
CA ASN A 218 27.85 12.50 -3.15
C ASN A 218 29.20 12.87 -3.78
N GLY A 219 29.38 12.56 -5.07
CA GLY A 219 30.53 13.02 -5.85
C GLY A 219 31.64 12.00 -6.10
N TYR A 220 31.55 10.78 -5.55
CA TYR A 220 32.35 9.64 -6.00
C TYR A 220 31.53 8.73 -6.92
N ASP A 221 32.03 8.47 -8.13
CA ASP A 221 31.42 7.64 -9.16
C ASP A 221 32.23 6.34 -9.30
N LYS A 222 31.61 5.21 -8.91
CA LYS A 222 32.24 3.89 -8.98
C LYS A 222 32.54 3.42 -10.41
N ASN A 223 31.91 4.04 -11.41
CA ASN A 223 32.14 3.69 -12.82
C ASN A 223 33.36 4.41 -13.41
N LYS A 224 34.04 5.25 -12.63
CA LYS A 224 35.27 5.96 -13.02
C LYS A 224 36.43 5.47 -12.17
N ALA A 225 37.64 5.55 -12.72
CA ALA A 225 38.87 5.34 -11.95
C ALA A 225 38.86 6.23 -10.69
N GLY A 226 39.44 5.72 -9.60
CA GLY A 226 39.41 6.38 -8.32
C GLY A 226 40.64 6.08 -7.48
N HIS A 227 40.86 6.92 -6.48
CA HIS A 227 41.95 6.77 -5.52
C HIS A 227 41.39 6.40 -4.16
N PHE A 228 42.07 5.47 -3.48
CA PHE A 228 42.00 5.33 -2.02
C PHE A 228 43.27 5.94 -1.43
N TYR A 229 43.14 6.73 -0.37
CA TYR A 229 44.27 7.42 0.23
C TYR A 229 44.18 7.46 1.75
N ILE A 230 45.34 7.53 2.41
CA ILE A 230 45.49 7.60 3.86
C ILE A 230 46.37 8.81 4.17
N VAL A 231 45.92 9.64 5.10
CA VAL A 231 46.59 10.86 5.55
C VAL A 231 46.69 10.81 7.06
N GLU A 232 47.86 11.07 7.59
CA GLU A 232 48.07 11.33 9.02
C GLU A 232 47.79 12.80 9.30
N TRP A 233 47.06 13.10 10.36
CA TRP A 233 46.71 14.44 10.78
C TRP A 233 47.21 14.67 12.20
N THR A 234 47.96 15.76 12.41
CA THR A 234 48.55 16.09 13.72
C THR A 234 48.48 17.58 14.05
N ASP A 235 48.22 17.94 15.30
CA ASP A 235 48.35 19.31 15.82
C ASP A 235 49.46 19.45 16.86
N GLY A 236 50.29 18.41 17.01
CA GLY A 236 51.32 18.28 18.05
C GLY A 236 50.84 17.64 19.34
N ASN A 237 49.55 17.70 19.66
CA ASN A 237 48.98 17.09 20.87
C ASN A 237 48.21 15.81 20.56
N GLN A 238 47.48 15.79 19.45
CA GLN A 238 46.72 14.64 18.99
C GLN A 238 47.13 14.29 17.57
N THR A 239 47.26 12.98 17.31
CA THR A 239 47.56 12.44 15.98
C THR A 239 46.60 11.29 15.66
N PHE A 240 46.07 11.27 14.44
CA PHE A 240 45.18 10.22 13.95
C PHE A 240 45.35 10.02 12.45
N LEU A 241 44.83 8.90 11.94
CA LEU A 241 44.77 8.66 10.50
C LEU A 241 43.38 9.01 9.99
N LYS A 242 43.34 9.52 8.77
CA LYS A 242 42.13 9.66 7.98
C LYS A 242 42.31 8.89 6.68
N PHE A 243 41.34 8.06 6.34
CA PHE A 243 41.22 7.49 5.01
C PHE A 243 40.18 8.24 4.17
N GLY A 244 40.21 8.04 2.86
CA GLY A 244 39.20 8.59 1.97
C GLY A 244 39.33 8.13 0.52
N VAL A 245 38.28 8.42 -0.25
CA VAL A 245 38.20 8.11 -1.67
C VAL A 245 38.01 9.36 -2.54
N THR A 246 38.51 9.35 -3.76
CA THR A 246 38.27 10.43 -4.73
C THR A 246 38.42 9.99 -6.19
N ASN A 247 37.58 10.48 -7.10
CA ASN A 247 37.82 10.37 -8.55
C ASN A 247 38.70 11.52 -9.10
N ARG A 248 39.23 12.41 -8.25
CA ARG A 248 40.18 13.45 -8.69
C ARG A 248 41.54 12.83 -8.95
N ASP A 249 42.23 13.30 -9.99
CA ASP A 249 43.58 12.82 -10.33
C ASP A 249 44.64 13.24 -9.30
N ARG A 250 44.39 14.31 -8.53
CA ARG A 250 45.33 14.86 -7.54
C ARG A 250 44.74 14.80 -6.14
N VAL A 251 45.12 13.78 -5.38
CA VAL A 251 44.69 13.56 -3.99
C VAL A 251 45.10 14.74 -3.10
N GLU A 252 46.26 15.35 -3.34
CA GLU A 252 46.80 16.46 -2.55
C GLU A 252 45.89 17.67 -2.55
N GLN A 253 45.17 17.93 -3.65
CA GLN A 253 44.19 19.02 -3.72
C GLN A 253 43.00 18.77 -2.79
N ARG A 254 42.58 17.50 -2.65
CA ARG A 254 41.51 17.12 -1.71
C ARG A 254 41.98 17.30 -0.27
N VAL A 255 43.20 16.86 0.03
CA VAL A 255 43.82 17.01 1.36
C VAL A 255 44.01 18.48 1.74
N TYR A 256 44.53 19.29 0.81
CA TYR A 256 44.68 20.73 1.00
C TYR A 256 43.33 21.40 1.34
N THR A 257 42.27 21.09 0.58
CA THR A 257 40.92 21.62 0.83
C THR A 257 40.39 21.26 2.22
N GLN A 258 40.76 20.09 2.77
CA GLN A 258 40.39 19.70 4.12
C GLN A 258 41.23 20.45 5.17
N SER A 259 42.52 20.65 4.91
CA SER A 259 43.45 21.32 5.82
C SER A 259 43.09 22.78 6.10
N THR A 260 42.32 23.43 5.23
CA THR A 260 41.85 24.81 5.46
C THR A 260 40.71 24.90 6.47
N LYS A 261 40.10 23.77 6.85
CA LYS A 261 38.92 23.69 7.72
C LYS A 261 39.23 23.18 9.12
N THR A 262 40.51 22.91 9.42
CA THR A 262 40.91 22.27 10.67
C THR A 262 42.27 22.77 11.13
N ARG A 263 42.57 22.62 12.42
CA ARG A 263 43.88 22.95 13.01
C ARG A 263 44.94 21.89 12.69
N PHE A 264 44.54 20.64 12.43
CA PHE A 264 45.46 19.54 12.18
C PHE A 264 46.21 19.70 10.85
N LYS A 265 47.50 19.40 10.85
CA LYS A 265 48.37 19.42 9.68
C LYS A 265 48.45 18.03 9.05
N PRO A 266 48.26 17.92 7.72
CA PRO A 266 48.27 16.64 7.04
C PRO A 266 49.67 16.19 6.60
N THR A 267 49.91 14.89 6.70
CA THR A 267 51.03 14.17 6.08
C THR A 267 50.46 13.00 5.27
N LEU A 268 50.62 13.03 3.95
CA LEU A 268 50.12 11.93 3.10
C LEU A 268 50.93 10.66 3.36
N VAL A 269 50.27 9.61 3.87
CA VAL A 269 50.92 8.32 4.18
C VAL A 269 51.01 7.47 2.92
N THR A 270 49.89 7.32 2.21
CA THR A 270 49.84 6.61 0.94
C THR A 270 48.63 7.03 0.12
N SER A 271 48.75 6.96 -1.20
CA SER A 271 47.64 7.05 -2.14
C SER A 271 47.81 5.98 -3.22
N SER A 272 46.70 5.40 -3.66
CA SER A 272 46.72 4.35 -4.69
C SER A 272 45.56 4.55 -5.64
N ARG A 273 45.87 4.57 -6.94
CA ARG A 273 44.90 4.69 -8.03
C ARG A 273 44.43 3.30 -8.46
N PHE A 274 43.14 3.19 -8.70
CA PHE A 274 42.48 1.99 -9.20
C PHE A 274 41.70 2.36 -10.47
N ASN A 275 41.80 1.52 -11.50
CA ASN A 275 41.00 1.64 -12.71
C ASN A 275 39.55 1.25 -12.41
N ASN A 276 39.34 0.19 -11.62
CA ASN A 276 38.03 -0.16 -11.09
C ASN A 276 37.68 0.75 -9.91
N GLY A 277 36.74 1.67 -10.14
CA GLY A 277 36.25 2.62 -9.13
C GLY A 277 35.51 1.97 -7.95
N GLU A 278 35.15 0.69 -8.02
CA GLU A 278 34.54 -0.04 -6.91
C GLU A 278 35.54 -0.41 -5.81
N TYR A 279 36.82 -0.63 -6.14
CA TYR A 279 37.83 -1.05 -5.15
C TYR A 279 38.11 -0.02 -4.04
N PRO A 280 38.21 1.28 -4.32
CA PRO A 280 38.32 2.28 -3.25
C PRO A 280 37.13 2.26 -2.27
N LEU A 281 35.91 2.00 -2.75
CA LEU A 281 34.72 1.89 -1.90
C LEU A 281 34.76 0.63 -1.03
N LEU A 282 35.25 -0.49 -1.57
CA LEU A 282 35.44 -1.71 -0.79
C LEU A 282 36.54 -1.57 0.26
N LEU A 283 37.62 -0.84 -0.05
CA LEU A 283 38.68 -0.50 0.91
C LEU A 283 38.18 0.42 2.03
N GLU A 284 37.37 1.41 1.69
CA GLU A 284 36.74 2.29 2.65
C GLU A 284 35.78 1.53 3.56
N LYS A 285 34.91 0.69 2.99
CA LYS A 285 34.04 -0.21 3.76
C LYS A 285 34.84 -1.12 4.69
N PHE A 286 35.91 -1.73 4.19
CA PHE A 286 36.81 -2.55 5.00
C PHE A 286 37.39 -1.77 6.19
N ALA A 287 37.80 -0.52 5.98
CA ALA A 287 38.32 0.32 7.05
C ALA A 287 37.25 0.60 8.13
N PHE A 288 36.01 0.93 7.72
CA PHE A 288 34.88 1.11 8.64
C PHE A 288 34.54 -0.16 9.44
N GLU A 289 34.66 -1.34 8.84
CA GLU A 289 34.36 -2.61 9.51
C GLU A 289 35.50 -3.11 10.41
N THR A 290 36.73 -2.66 10.17
CA THR A 290 37.93 -3.19 10.85
C THR A 290 38.34 -2.36 12.06
N PHE A 291 38.04 -1.06 12.07
CA PHE A 291 38.55 -0.11 13.06
C PHE A 291 37.44 0.68 13.72
N ASP A 292 37.65 1.04 14.99
CA ASP A 292 36.86 2.08 15.63
C ASP A 292 37.12 3.41 14.91
N THR A 293 36.07 3.96 14.31
CA THR A 293 36.13 5.23 13.58
C THR A 293 35.66 6.40 14.44
N CYS A 294 35.70 7.62 13.89
CA CYS A 294 35.27 8.84 14.59
C CYS A 294 36.12 9.19 15.82
N VAL A 295 37.44 8.96 15.75
CA VAL A 295 38.36 9.16 16.90
C VAL A 295 38.67 10.63 17.23
N VAL A 296 38.13 11.55 16.44
CA VAL A 296 38.25 13.00 16.64
C VAL A 296 36.86 13.65 16.63
N ALA A 297 36.69 14.70 17.43
CA ALA A 297 35.46 15.46 17.50
C ALA A 297 35.14 16.14 16.15
N LYS A 298 33.87 16.16 15.78
CA LYS A 298 33.40 16.77 14.52
C LYS A 298 33.68 18.28 14.48
N GLU A 299 33.65 18.93 15.64
CA GLU A 299 33.93 20.35 15.82
C GLU A 299 35.38 20.68 15.44
N ASP A 300 36.30 19.77 15.75
CA ASP A 300 37.74 19.92 15.49
C ASP A 300 38.15 19.47 14.08
N PHE A 301 37.40 18.53 13.49
CA PHE A 301 37.65 18.02 12.14
C PHE A 301 36.36 17.94 11.28
N PRO A 302 35.79 19.07 10.82
CA PRO A 302 34.44 19.07 10.25
C PRO A 302 34.27 18.28 8.93
N ASP A 303 35.32 18.16 8.11
CA ASP A 303 35.28 17.52 6.78
C ASP A 303 35.91 16.12 6.81
N GLY A 304 35.08 15.13 7.14
CA GLY A 304 35.46 13.72 7.11
C GLY A 304 35.98 13.15 8.43
N TYR A 305 35.45 13.64 9.56
CA TYR A 305 35.71 13.07 10.90
C TYR A 305 35.31 11.60 11.00
N THR A 306 34.31 11.16 10.24
CA THR A 306 33.81 9.78 10.25
C THR A 306 34.83 8.78 9.73
N GLU A 307 35.72 9.18 8.83
CA GLU A 307 36.77 8.31 8.29
C GLU A 307 38.09 8.41 9.08
N THR A 308 38.03 8.77 10.37
CA THR A 308 39.21 8.91 11.23
C THR A 308 39.38 7.72 12.16
N ILE A 309 40.62 7.24 12.31
CA ILE A 309 40.99 6.09 13.15
C ILE A 309 42.24 6.38 13.95
N ASN A 310 42.44 5.63 15.04
CA ASN A 310 43.66 5.73 15.83
C ASN A 310 44.89 5.33 15.01
N VAL A 311 45.92 6.17 15.08
CA VAL A 311 47.20 5.91 14.41
C VAL A 311 47.96 4.81 15.15
N SER A 312 48.40 3.78 14.42
CA SER A 312 49.27 2.73 14.93
C SER A 312 49.98 2.00 13.79
N THR A 313 51.12 1.38 14.06
CA THR A 313 51.80 0.52 13.07
C THR A 313 50.88 -0.60 12.57
N LYS A 314 50.00 -1.13 13.42
CA LYS A 314 49.03 -2.16 13.06
C LYS A 314 47.98 -1.64 12.08
N SER A 315 47.40 -0.46 12.33
CA SER A 315 46.36 0.11 11.46
C SER A 315 46.92 0.47 10.08
N ILE A 316 48.10 1.08 10.02
CA ILE A 316 48.80 1.38 8.76
C ILE A 316 49.07 0.09 7.98
N ASN A 317 49.74 -0.90 8.60
CA ASN A 317 50.09 -2.14 7.90
C ASN A 317 48.87 -2.91 7.40
N THR A 318 47.80 -2.95 8.19
CA THR A 318 46.55 -3.63 7.81
C THR A 318 45.93 -3.00 6.57
N LEU A 319 45.79 -1.67 6.55
CA LEU A 319 45.25 -0.94 5.40
C LEU A 319 46.16 -1.05 4.17
N THR A 320 47.48 -0.85 4.34
CA THR A 320 48.44 -0.95 3.21
C THR A 320 48.49 -2.35 2.62
N ASN A 321 48.37 -3.41 3.42
CA ASN A 321 48.29 -4.78 2.92
C ASN A 321 47.02 -5.02 2.11
N LYS A 322 45.86 -4.53 2.59
CA LYS A 322 44.61 -4.66 1.85
C LYS A 322 44.63 -3.87 0.53
N ILE A 323 45.23 -2.67 0.52
CA ILE A 323 45.46 -1.88 -0.70
C ILE A 323 46.26 -2.70 -1.73
N ARG A 324 47.36 -3.35 -1.31
CA ARG A 324 48.18 -4.17 -2.20
C ARG A 324 47.43 -5.38 -2.78
N GLU A 325 46.53 -5.97 -2.00
CA GLU A 325 45.67 -7.07 -2.47
C GLU A 325 44.78 -6.61 -3.62
N TYR A 326 44.05 -5.50 -3.46
CA TYR A 326 43.19 -4.96 -4.51
C TYR A 326 43.97 -4.41 -5.71
N LEU A 327 45.17 -3.85 -5.52
CA LEU A 327 46.02 -3.42 -6.64
C LEU A 327 46.45 -4.59 -7.53
N LYS A 328 46.66 -5.78 -6.96
CA LYS A 328 46.94 -6.99 -7.75
C LYS A 328 45.73 -7.44 -8.57
N LEU A 329 44.53 -7.29 -8.01
CA LEU A 329 43.27 -7.62 -8.71
C LEU A 329 42.95 -6.59 -9.81
N ASP A 330 43.29 -5.32 -9.62
CA ASP A 330 43.06 -4.24 -10.60
C ASP A 330 44.03 -4.29 -11.80
N ALA A 331 45.13 -5.02 -11.67
CA ALA A 331 46.13 -5.21 -12.72
C ALA A 331 45.86 -6.43 -13.63
N GLN A 332 44.83 -7.23 -13.33
CA GLN A 332 44.42 -8.41 -14.11
C GLN A 332 43.32 -8.06 -15.11
#